data_AF-A0A1J4Q703-F1
#
_entry.id   AF-A0A1J4Q703-F1
#
_cell.length_a   1.000
_cell.length_b   1.000
_cell.length_c   1.000
_cell.angle_alpha   90.00
_cell.angle_beta   90.00
_cell.angle_gamma   90.00
#
_symmetry.space_group_name_H-M   'P 1'
#
loop_
_entity.id
_entity.type
_entity.pdbx_description
1 polymer ?
#
loop_
_entity_poly.entity_id
_entity_poly.type
_entity_poly.pdbx_seq_one_letter_code
_entity_poly.pdbx_strand_id
1 'polypeptide(L)'
;MRISTGLRHPAPMTALRPAPSRRRPWSRRTRPGADLALAIPLFLLESAWLVLDWIYGYGLEVWAAQGNRSQIDAAALAHIGRLRVLLVVVLVLAVLAAVFRARWTVIAHLLVAFLVGGSLMAAQHEWEQSHRPPAGCVRYSANC
;
A
#
# COMPACT_ATOMS: atom_id res chain seq x y z
N MET A 1 -87.72 -16.78 -16.51
CA MET A 1 -87.35 -17.18 -15.13
C MET A 1 -85.91 -16.75 -14.90
N ARG A 2 -85.68 -15.69 -14.11
CA ARG A 2 -84.37 -15.10 -13.83
C ARG A 2 -83.69 -15.86 -12.69
N ILE A 3 -82.44 -16.27 -12.87
CA ILE A 3 -81.57 -16.67 -11.76
C ILE A 3 -80.47 -15.62 -11.65
N SER A 4 -80.53 -14.87 -10.55
CA SER A 4 -79.55 -13.87 -10.14
C SER A 4 -78.22 -14.53 -9.81
N THR A 5 -77.21 -14.34 -10.64
CA THR A 5 -75.81 -14.50 -10.23
C THR A 5 -75.39 -13.23 -9.51
N GLY A 6 -75.27 -13.34 -8.19
CA GLY A 6 -74.93 -12.23 -7.30
C GLY A 6 -73.57 -11.61 -7.64
N LEU A 7 -73.56 -10.27 -7.67
CA LEU A 7 -72.37 -9.46 -7.58
C LEU A 7 -71.53 -9.88 -6.36
N ARG A 8 -70.25 -10.20 -6.56
CA ARG A 8 -69.22 -9.93 -5.56
C ARG A 8 -68.31 -8.83 -6.07
N HIS A 9 -68.44 -7.68 -5.43
CA HIS A 9 -67.51 -6.57 -5.50
C HIS A 9 -66.10 -6.97 -5.00
N PRO A 10 -65.07 -6.18 -5.36
CA PRO A 10 -63.70 -6.63 -5.52
C PRO A 10 -62.96 -6.77 -4.18
N ALA A 11 -62.12 -7.80 -4.08
CA ALA A 11 -61.10 -7.86 -3.04
C ALA A 11 -60.09 -6.71 -3.27
N PRO A 12 -59.65 -6.03 -2.21
CA PRO A 12 -58.78 -4.86 -2.33
C PRO A 12 -57.46 -5.23 -2.99
N MET A 13 -57.04 -4.39 -3.94
CA MET A 13 -55.67 -4.31 -4.45
C MET A 13 -54.71 -4.06 -3.27
N THR A 14 -54.28 -5.10 -2.58
CA THR A 14 -52.98 -5.10 -1.92
C THR A 14 -51.97 -5.64 -2.91
N ALA A 15 -51.70 -4.82 -3.94
CA ALA A 15 -50.41 -4.90 -4.60
C ALA A 15 -49.37 -4.70 -3.49
N LEU A 16 -48.74 -5.79 -3.04
CA LEU A 16 -47.47 -5.70 -2.34
C LEU A 16 -46.57 -4.90 -3.28
N ARG A 17 -46.41 -3.61 -3.01
CA ARG A 17 -45.32 -2.82 -3.57
C ARG A 17 -44.07 -3.67 -3.35
N PRO A 18 -43.36 -4.12 -4.40
CA PRO A 18 -42.06 -4.72 -4.18
C PRO A 18 -41.27 -3.68 -3.38
N ALA A 19 -40.79 -4.08 -2.20
CA ALA A 19 -40.00 -3.20 -1.34
C ALA A 19 -38.97 -2.49 -2.22
N PRO A 20 -38.79 -1.16 -2.10
CA PRO A 20 -37.83 -0.46 -2.91
C PRO A 20 -36.49 -1.13 -2.65
N SER A 21 -36.01 -1.89 -3.65
CA SER A 21 -34.70 -2.51 -3.59
C SER A 21 -33.77 -1.35 -3.28
N ARG A 22 -33.18 -1.33 -2.08
CA ARG A 22 -32.15 -0.37 -1.68
C ARG A 22 -30.94 -0.66 -2.55
N ARG A 23 -31.03 -0.30 -3.83
CA ARG A 23 -29.89 -0.18 -4.73
C ARG A 23 -29.07 0.94 -4.13
N ARG A 24 -28.15 0.56 -3.24
CA ARG A 24 -27.06 1.42 -2.79
C ARG A 24 -26.43 1.98 -4.07
N PRO A 25 -26.57 3.29 -4.36
CA PRO A 25 -26.20 3.85 -5.67
C PRO A 25 -24.67 3.95 -5.86
N TRP A 26 -23.89 3.41 -4.92
CA TRP A 26 -22.45 3.62 -4.79
C TRP A 26 -21.60 2.34 -4.86
N SER A 27 -22.17 1.22 -5.30
CA SER A 27 -21.47 -0.08 -5.37
C SER A 27 -20.74 -0.34 -6.70
N ARG A 28 -20.99 0.46 -7.76
CA ARG A 28 -20.57 0.15 -9.13
C ARG A 28 -19.76 1.25 -9.83
N ARG A 29 -18.71 1.81 -9.23
CA ARG A 29 -17.82 2.74 -9.96
C ARG A 29 -16.42 2.21 -10.29
N THR A 30 -15.97 1.11 -9.70
CA THR A 30 -14.77 0.40 -10.16
C THR A 30 -15.14 -1.04 -10.54
N ARG A 31 -15.01 -1.39 -11.82
CA ARG A 31 -15.09 -2.79 -12.24
C ARG A 31 -13.88 -3.50 -11.62
N PRO A 32 -14.06 -4.55 -10.80
CA PRO A 32 -12.95 -5.18 -10.08
C PRO A 32 -11.82 -5.66 -11.01
N GLY A 33 -12.14 -6.01 -12.26
CA GLY A 33 -11.13 -6.37 -13.27
C GLY A 33 -10.21 -5.21 -13.69
N ALA A 34 -10.71 -3.97 -13.77
CA ALA A 34 -9.88 -2.82 -14.11
C ALA A 34 -8.97 -2.40 -12.94
N ASP A 35 -9.47 -2.52 -11.71
CA ASP A 35 -8.67 -2.32 -10.49
C ASP A 35 -7.54 -3.36 -10.39
N LEU A 36 -7.84 -4.64 -10.68
CA LEU A 36 -6.82 -5.70 -10.72
C LEU A 36 -5.78 -5.50 -11.82
N ALA A 37 -6.24 -5.14 -13.03
CA ALA A 37 -5.38 -4.92 -14.19
C ALA A 37 -4.42 -3.74 -13.99
N LEU A 38 -4.75 -2.78 -13.12
CA LEU A 38 -3.85 -1.72 -12.70
C LEU A 38 -2.99 -2.14 -11.50
N ALA A 39 -3.57 -2.81 -10.51
CA ALA A 39 -2.89 -3.20 -9.27
C ALA A 39 -1.71 -4.14 -9.52
N ILE A 40 -1.90 -5.16 -10.36
CA ILE A 40 -0.88 -6.18 -10.64
C ILE A 40 0.38 -5.56 -11.27
N PRO A 41 0.31 -4.84 -12.41
CA PRO A 41 1.50 -4.27 -13.01
C PRO A 41 2.13 -3.19 -12.13
N LEU A 42 1.35 -2.39 -11.39
CA LEU A 42 1.91 -1.41 -10.48
C LEU A 42 2.68 -2.07 -9.33
N PHE A 43 2.10 -3.12 -8.72
CA PHE A 43 2.77 -3.91 -7.70
C PHE A 43 4.07 -4.52 -8.21
N LEU A 44 4.05 -5.12 -9.41
CA LEU A 44 5.23 -5.71 -10.02
C LEU A 44 6.28 -4.64 -10.35
N LEU A 45 5.87 -3.49 -10.86
CA LEU A 45 6.77 -2.38 -11.20
C LEU A 45 7.48 -1.84 -9.96
N GLU A 46 6.74 -1.56 -8.88
CA GLU A 46 7.29 -1.10 -7.60
C GLU A 46 8.24 -2.14 -6.99
N SER A 47 7.83 -3.42 -6.98
CA SER A 47 8.63 -4.51 -6.44
C SER A 47 9.91 -4.74 -7.25
N ALA A 48 9.80 -4.71 -8.59
CA ALA A 48 10.94 -4.84 -9.48
C ALA A 48 11.91 -3.68 -9.31
N TRP A 49 11.39 -2.44 -9.22
CA TRP A 49 12.21 -1.26 -8.98
C TRP A 49 12.99 -1.36 -7.66
N LEU A 50 12.33 -1.77 -6.58
CA LEU A 50 12.99 -2.01 -5.29
C LEU A 50 14.13 -3.03 -5.37
N VAL A 51 13.89 -4.15 -6.05
CA VAL A 51 14.90 -5.19 -6.24
C VAL A 51 16.06 -4.67 -7.10
N LEU A 52 15.77 -3.90 -8.15
CA LEU A 52 16.77 -3.27 -9.00
C LEU A 52 17.62 -2.26 -8.22
N ASP A 53 17.01 -1.37 -7.41
CA ASP A 53 17.76 -0.41 -6.59
C ASP A 53 18.64 -1.13 -5.54
N TRP A 54 18.13 -2.20 -4.95
CA TRP A 54 18.90 -2.99 -3.98
C TRP A 54 20.13 -3.65 -4.63
N ILE A 55 19.93 -4.36 -5.74
CA ILE A 55 21.00 -5.13 -6.40
C ILE A 55 21.98 -4.22 -7.12
N TYR A 56 21.48 -3.25 -7.89
CA TYR A 56 22.31 -2.43 -8.77
C TYR A 56 22.64 -1.06 -8.18
N GLY A 57 21.71 -0.42 -7.46
CA GLY A 57 22.00 0.87 -6.85
C GLY A 57 22.95 0.69 -5.67
N TYR A 58 22.44 0.12 -4.59
CA TYR A 58 23.23 -0.10 -3.38
C TYR A 58 24.39 -1.09 -3.60
N GLY A 59 24.13 -2.21 -4.29
CA GLY A 59 25.15 -3.22 -4.54
C GLY A 59 26.37 -2.69 -5.31
N LEU A 60 26.18 -1.90 -6.38
CA LEU A 60 27.32 -1.34 -7.12
C LEU A 60 28.08 -0.30 -6.31
N GLU A 61 27.38 0.54 -5.53
CA GLU A 61 28.02 1.54 -4.65
C GLU A 61 28.90 0.86 -3.59
N VAL A 62 28.44 -0.25 -2.99
CA VAL A 62 29.21 -1.03 -2.01
C VAL A 62 30.39 -1.78 -2.66
N TRP A 63 30.19 -2.38 -3.84
CA TRP A 63 31.28 -3.02 -4.59
C TRP A 63 32.35 -2.00 -5.02
N ALA A 64 31.94 -0.82 -5.48
CA ALA A 64 32.84 0.26 -5.88
C ALA A 64 33.63 0.84 -4.69
N ALA A 65 33.07 0.80 -3.48
CA ALA A 65 33.75 1.25 -2.28
C ALA A 65 34.97 0.39 -1.89
N GLN A 66 35.15 -0.81 -2.47
CA GLN A 66 36.31 -1.70 -2.25
C GLN A 66 36.69 -1.91 -0.77
N GLY A 67 35.71 -1.88 0.15
CA GLY A 67 35.94 -2.03 1.58
C GLY A 67 36.27 -0.73 2.33
N ASN A 68 36.33 0.43 1.67
CA ASN A 68 36.46 1.72 2.35
C ASN A 68 35.18 2.04 3.13
N ARG A 69 35.27 1.95 4.46
CA ARG A 69 34.15 2.14 5.40
C ARG A 69 33.39 3.45 5.15
N SER A 70 34.11 4.56 4.95
CA SER A 70 33.50 5.88 4.74
C SER A 70 32.61 5.97 3.50
N GLN A 71 32.96 5.25 2.43
CA GLN A 71 32.17 5.21 1.20
C GLN A 71 31.00 4.23 1.31
N ILE A 72 31.20 3.10 2.00
CA ILE A 72 30.12 2.16 2.33
C ILE A 72 29.04 2.85 3.18
N ASP A 73 29.47 3.65 4.16
CA ASP A 73 28.59 4.40 5.04
C ASP A 73 27.78 5.46 4.26
N ALA A 74 28.42 6.18 3.34
CA ALA A 74 27.74 7.13 2.46
C ALA A 74 26.71 6.45 1.54
N ALA A 75 27.04 5.29 0.98
CA ALA A 75 26.13 4.48 0.17
C ALA A 75 24.92 3.97 0.99
N ALA A 76 25.16 3.53 2.22
CA ALA A 76 24.11 3.10 3.14
C ALA A 76 23.14 4.25 3.47
N LEU A 77 23.65 5.46 3.74
CA LEU A 77 22.81 6.65 3.95
C LEU A 77 21.98 6.99 2.71
N ALA A 78 22.59 6.94 1.52
CA ALA A 78 21.90 7.23 0.27
C ALA A 78 20.76 6.21 0.02
N HIS A 79 21.02 4.93 0.27
CA HIS A 79 20.03 3.87 0.14
C HIS A 79 18.87 4.01 1.15
N ILE A 80 19.14 4.30 2.42
CA ILE A 80 18.11 4.63 3.43
C ILE A 80 17.27 5.82 2.99
N GLY A 81 17.90 6.85 2.43
CA GLY A 81 17.22 8.02 1.86
C GLY A 81 16.27 7.65 0.71
N ARG A 82 16.74 6.82 -0.23
CA ARG A 82 15.93 6.33 -1.36
C ARG A 82 14.72 5.52 -0.88
N LEU A 83 14.91 4.58 0.04
CA LEU A 83 13.82 3.78 0.64
C LEU A 83 12.78 4.67 1.31
N ARG A 84 13.22 5.72 2.03
CA ARG A 84 12.30 6.66 2.70
C ARG A 84 11.45 7.44 1.69
N VAL A 85 12.04 7.95 0.61
CA VAL A 85 11.30 8.65 -0.44
C VAL A 85 10.28 7.72 -1.09
N LEU A 86 10.69 6.48 -1.41
CA LEU A 86 9.82 5.50 -2.03
C LEU A 86 8.66 5.12 -1.10
N LEU A 87 8.89 4.95 0.19
CA LEU A 87 7.83 4.72 1.18
C LEU A 87 6.78 5.84 1.17
N VAL A 88 7.22 7.10 1.12
CA VAL A 88 6.33 8.26 1.05
C VAL A 88 5.49 8.23 -0.23
N VAL A 89 6.12 7.96 -1.37
CA VAL A 89 5.43 7.89 -2.67
C VAL A 89 4.38 6.78 -2.67
N VAL A 90 4.73 5.58 -2.22
CA VAL A 90 3.81 4.43 -2.15
C VAL A 90 2.64 4.72 -1.21
N LEU A 91 2.87 5.37 -0.07
CA LEU A 91 1.80 5.78 0.85
C LEU A 91 0.85 6.81 0.20
N VAL A 92 1.38 7.79 -0.52
CA VAL A 92 0.56 8.78 -1.25
C VAL A 92 -0.30 8.08 -2.29
N LEU A 93 0.27 7.16 -3.07
CA LEU A 93 -0.46 6.37 -4.05
C LEU A 93 -1.51 5.46 -3.39
N ALA A 94 -1.22 4.88 -2.22
CA ALA A 94 -2.19 4.12 -1.43
C ALA A 94 -3.40 4.98 -1.00
N VAL A 95 -3.14 6.21 -0.54
CA VAL A 95 -4.19 7.17 -0.17
C VAL A 95 -5.03 7.56 -1.38
N LEU A 96 -4.40 7.85 -2.52
CA LEU A 96 -5.10 8.12 -3.79
C LEU A 96 -6.00 6.93 -4.17
N ALA A 97 -5.47 5.70 -4.14
CA ALA A 97 -6.25 4.50 -4.42
C ALA A 97 -7.44 4.31 -3.46
N ALA A 98 -7.26 4.64 -2.18
CA ALA A 98 -8.32 4.60 -1.18
C ALA A 98 -9.43 5.62 -1.47
N VAL A 99 -9.07 6.83 -1.86
CA VAL A 99 -10.02 7.87 -2.31
C VAL A 99 -10.81 7.40 -3.53
N PHE A 100 -10.16 6.74 -4.49
CA PHE A 100 -10.81 6.17 -5.66
C PHE A 100 -11.59 4.87 -5.38
N ARG A 101 -11.63 4.39 -4.12
CA ARG A 101 -12.26 3.12 -3.69
C ARG A 101 -11.81 1.90 -4.51
N ALA A 102 -10.55 1.93 -4.92
CA ALA A 102 -9.89 0.87 -5.67
C ALA A 102 -9.26 -0.08 -4.64
N ARG A 103 -10.05 -1.06 -4.19
CA ARG A 103 -9.75 -1.85 -2.98
C ARG A 103 -8.50 -2.70 -3.15
N TRP A 104 -8.26 -3.18 -4.38
CA TRP A 104 -7.14 -4.06 -4.69
C TRP A 104 -5.84 -3.30 -4.86
N THR A 105 -5.88 -2.12 -5.49
CA THR A 105 -4.73 -1.21 -5.55
C THR A 105 -4.30 -0.76 -4.15
N VAL A 106 -5.23 -0.44 -3.24
CA VAL A 106 -4.90 -0.12 -1.84
C VAL A 106 -4.13 -1.26 -1.17
N ILE A 107 -4.63 -2.51 -1.26
CA ILE A 107 -3.96 -3.68 -0.67
C ILE A 107 -2.56 -3.85 -1.26
N ALA A 108 -2.42 -3.74 -2.59
CA ALA A 108 -1.13 -3.85 -3.25
C ALA A 108 -0.13 -2.81 -2.73
N HIS A 109 -0.56 -1.56 -2.55
CA HIS A 109 0.33 -0.50 -2.07
C HIS A 109 0.66 -0.65 -0.60
N LEU A 110 -0.27 -1.15 0.22
CA LEU A 110 0.01 -1.48 1.62
C LEU A 110 1.03 -2.62 1.73
N LEU A 111 0.97 -3.62 0.85
CA LEU A 111 1.98 -4.67 0.79
C LEU A 111 3.36 -4.12 0.40
N VAL A 112 3.42 -3.27 -0.63
CA VAL A 112 4.68 -2.59 -1.01
C VAL A 112 5.19 -1.73 0.14
N ALA A 113 4.33 -0.92 0.76
CA ALA A 113 4.72 -0.09 1.90
C ALA A 113 5.25 -0.92 3.07
N PHE A 114 4.68 -2.11 3.32
CA PHE A 114 5.19 -3.02 4.34
C PHE A 114 6.57 -3.57 3.99
N LEU A 115 6.83 -3.94 2.73
CA LEU A 115 8.15 -4.38 2.26
C LEU A 115 9.20 -3.26 2.37
N VAL A 116 8.86 -2.06 1.94
CA VAL A 116 9.75 -0.88 2.01
C VAL A 116 9.99 -0.47 3.46
N GLY A 117 8.95 -0.49 4.30
CA GLY A 117 9.06 -0.22 5.71
C GLY A 117 9.93 -1.25 6.45
N GLY A 118 9.76 -2.53 6.13
CA GLY A 118 10.57 -3.61 6.69
C GLY A 118 12.05 -3.51 6.30
N SER A 119 12.33 -3.24 5.02
CA SER A 119 13.71 -3.03 4.55
C SER A 119 14.36 -1.78 5.15
N LEU A 120 13.62 -0.67 5.23
CA LEU A 120 14.08 0.55 5.89
C LEU A 120 14.41 0.29 7.37
N MET A 121 13.54 -0.42 8.08
CA MET A 121 13.74 -0.74 9.50
C MET A 121 14.94 -1.67 9.70
N ALA A 122 15.14 -2.64 8.82
CA ALA A 122 16.32 -3.52 8.84
C ALA A 122 17.61 -2.71 8.61
N ALA A 123 17.64 -1.86 7.57
CA ALA A 123 18.79 -1.02 7.25
C ALA A 123 19.12 -0.03 8.39
N GLN A 124 18.09 0.58 8.99
CA GLN A 124 18.27 1.43 10.17
C GLN A 124 18.80 0.64 11.36
N HIS A 125 18.29 -0.57 11.60
CA HIS A 125 18.76 -1.39 12.72
C HIS A 125 20.24 -1.79 12.56
N GLU A 126 20.66 -2.17 11.37
CA GLU A 126 22.05 -2.52 11.05
C GLU A 126 22.97 -1.30 11.18
N TRP A 127 22.51 -0.12 10.72
CA TRP A 127 23.20 1.14 10.87
C TRP A 127 23.46 1.47 12.36
N GLU A 128 22.41 1.41 13.18
CA GLU A 128 22.48 1.70 14.61
C GLU A 128 23.36 0.69 15.36
N GLN A 129 23.32 -0.59 14.99
CA GLN A 129 24.22 -1.59 15.58
C GLN A 129 25.69 -1.32 15.24
N SER A 130 25.99 -0.97 14.00
CA SER A 130 27.35 -0.70 13.52
C SER A 130 27.92 0.62 14.06
N HIS A 131 27.05 1.58 14.38
CA HIS A 131 27.41 2.91 14.89
C HIS A 131 27.04 3.11 16.36
N ARG A 132 26.77 2.03 17.09
CA ARG A 132 26.47 2.11 18.52
C ARG A 132 27.69 2.67 19.25
N PRO A 133 27.54 3.79 20.00
CA PRO A 133 28.64 4.26 20.82
C PRO A 133 29.01 3.18 21.83
N PRO A 134 30.31 3.03 22.18
CA PRO A 134 30.73 2.06 23.18
C PRO A 134 29.94 2.28 24.47
N ALA A 135 29.52 1.18 25.11
CA ALA A 135 28.74 1.21 26.33
C ALA A 135 29.50 1.98 27.42
N GLY A 136 29.13 3.26 27.63
CA GLY A 136 29.81 4.16 28.55
C GLY A 136 30.02 5.59 28.01
N CYS A 137 30.05 5.79 26.69
CA CYS A 137 30.21 7.12 26.11
C CYS A 137 28.83 7.78 25.93
N VAL A 138 28.31 8.37 27.02
CA VAL A 138 27.08 9.17 27.00
C VAL A 138 27.41 10.53 26.41
N ARG A 139 26.69 10.92 25.34
CA ARG A 139 26.87 12.14 24.53
C ARG A 139 26.86 13.48 25.29
N TYR A 140 26.62 13.48 26.61
CA TYR A 140 26.67 14.64 27.50
C TYR A 140 28.05 14.87 28.15
N SER A 141 28.96 13.90 28.05
CA SER A 141 30.33 14.01 28.51
C SER A 141 31.23 14.12 27.30
N ALA A 142 31.51 15.36 26.87
CA ALA A 142 32.62 15.63 25.96
C ALA A 142 33.93 15.27 26.70
N ASN A 143 34.36 14.02 26.55
CA ASN A 143 35.72 13.48 26.69
C ASN A 143 35.65 11.95 26.66
N CYS A 144 35.43 11.43 25.45
CA CYS A 144 36.10 10.25 24.94
C CYS A 144 36.99 10.79 23.81
#